data_AF-A0A1Q3RN49-F1
#
_entry.id   AF-A0A1Q3RN49-F1
#
_cell.length_a   1.000
_cell.length_b   1.000
_cell.length_c   1.000
_cell.angle_alpha   90.00
_cell.angle_beta   90.00
_cell.angle_gamma   90.00
#
_symmetry.space_group_name_H-M   'P 1'
#
loop_
_entity.id
_entity.type
_entity.pdbx_description
1 polymer ?
#
loop_
_entity_poly.entity_id
_entity_poly.type
_entity_poly.pdbx_seq_one_letter_code
_entity_poly.pdbx_strand_id
1 'polypeptide(L)' 'MNELSLQLIHKYLFQIKSDISQKKYQFIERKKNIEFLKQNGLTIDDLLQILFDLSPDDYLSGPENDINIISFHENE' A
#
# COMPACT_ATOMS: atom_id res chain seq x y z
N MET A 1 8.08 3.56 -17.17
CA MET A 1 7.07 2.51 -16.96
C MET A 1 6.72 1.90 -18.31
N ASN A 2 6.59 0.58 -18.44
CA ASN A 2 6.16 -0.06 -19.69
C ASN A 2 4.64 -0.27 -19.72
N GLU A 3 4.08 -0.59 -20.88
CA GLU A 3 2.62 -0.72 -21.07
C GLU A 3 2.00 -1.79 -20.16
N LEU A 4 2.65 -2.95 -20.01
CA LEU A 4 2.16 -4.03 -19.13
C LEU A 4 2.12 -3.59 -17.66
N SER A 5 3.15 -2.87 -17.20
CA SER A 5 3.19 -2.33 -15.83
C SER A 5 2.10 -1.28 -15.61
N LEU A 6 1.81 -0.43 -16.61
CA LEU A 6 0.75 0.57 -16.51
C LEU A 6 -0.64 -0.07 -16.42
N GLN A 7 -0.91 -1.07 -17.26
CA GLN A 7 -2.17 -1.83 -17.20
C GLN A 7 -2.35 -2.52 -15.84
N LEU A 8 -1.26 -3.07 -15.30
CA LEU A 8 -1.27 -3.71 -13.99
C LEU A 8 -1.57 -2.72 -12.86
N ILE A 9 -0.95 -1.54 -12.88
CA ILE A 9 -1.20 -0.46 -11.91
C ILE A 9 -2.65 0.00 -11.98
N HIS A 10 -3.20 0.23 -13.18
CA HIS A 10 -4.62 0.57 -13.35
C HIS A 10 -5.54 -0.49 -12.72
N LYS A 11 -5.25 -1.78 -12.96
CA LYS A 11 -6.02 -2.87 -12.37
C LYS A 11 -5.98 -2.85 -10.84
N TYR A 12 -4.80 -2.66 -10.25
CA TYR A 12 -4.66 -2.61 -8.79
C TYR A 12 -5.32 -1.37 -8.18
N LEU A 13 -5.14 -0.20 -8.77
CA LEU A 13 -5.80 1.03 -8.31
C LEU A 13 -7.33 0.89 -8.36
N PHE A 14 -7.87 0.30 -9.43
CA PHE A 14 -9.31 0.01 -9.52
C PHE A 14 -9.77 -0.92 -8.39
N GLN A 15 -9.03 -1.99 -8.13
CA GLN A 15 -9.35 -2.94 -7.06
C GLN A 15 -9.33 -2.27 -5.68
N ILE A 16 -8.28 -1.50 -5.38
CA ILE A 16 -8.14 -0.76 -4.11
C ILE A 16 -9.33 0.19 -3.90
N LYS A 17 -9.68 0.99 -4.92
CA LYS A 17 -10.81 1.92 -4.85
C LYS A 17 -12.14 1.20 -4.64
N SER A 18 -12.35 0.07 -5.33
CA SER A 18 -13.52 -0.79 -5.12
C SER A 18 -13.58 -1.31 -3.69
N ASP A 19 -12.48 -1.84 -3.15
CA ASP A 19 -12.44 -2.41 -1.80
C ASP A 19 -12.67 -1.35 -0.71
N ILE A 20 -12.10 -0.15 -0.89
CA ILE A 20 -12.40 1.01 -0.02
C ILE A 20 -13.89 1.35 -0.06
N SER A 21 -14.49 1.47 -1.24
CA SER A 21 -15.91 1.84 -1.39
C SER A 21 -16.87 0.82 -0.75
N GLN A 22 -16.48 -0.46 -0.75
CA GLN A 22 -17.25 -1.56 -0.18
C GLN A 22 -16.88 -1.85 1.28
N LYS A 23 -15.96 -1.07 1.88
CA LYS A 23 -15.42 -1.29 3.23
C LYS A 23 -14.82 -2.69 3.42
N LYS A 24 -14.24 -3.26 2.35
CA LYS A 24 -13.57 -4.57 2.34
C LYS A 24 -12.07 -4.45 2.65
N TYR A 25 -11.74 -3.78 3.73
CA TYR A 25 -10.37 -3.61 4.19
C TYR A 25 -10.27 -3.71 5.71
N GLN A 26 -9.07 -3.97 6.20
CA GLN A 26 -8.75 -3.92 7.62
C GLN A 26 -7.50 -3.09 7.84
N PHE A 27 -7.51 -2.24 8.87
CA PHE A 27 -6.32 -1.55 9.31
C PHE A 27 -5.53 -2.45 10.24
N ILE A 28 -4.29 -2.75 9.85
CA ILE A 28 -3.34 -3.38 10.75
C ILE A 28 -2.61 -2.27 11.49
N GLU A 29 -2.78 -2.24 12.81
CA GLU A 29 -2.13 -1.26 13.66
C GLU A 29 -0.61 -1.46 13.63
N ARG A 30 0.09 -0.50 13.03
CA ARG A 30 1.54 -0.39 13.10
C ARG A 30 1.86 0.93 13.75
N LYS A 31 2.59 0.91 14.87
CA LYS A 31 2.95 2.10 15.64
C LYS A 31 3.46 3.25 14.76
N LYS A 32 4.37 2.94 13.83
CA LYS A 32 4.93 3.90 12.86
C LYS A 32 3.85 4.58 12.01
N ASN A 33 2.82 3.85 11.58
CA ASN A 33 1.74 4.40 10.75
C ASN A 33 0.83 5.30 11.58
N ILE A 34 0.49 4.91 12.81
CA ILE A 34 -0.34 5.73 13.71
C ILE A 34 0.39 7.03 14.11
N GLU A 35 1.68 6.93 14.43
CA GLU A 35 2.52 8.09 14.72
C GLU A 35 2.61 9.03 13.52
N PHE A 36 2.79 8.48 12.31
CA PHE A 36 2.80 9.27 11.07
C PHE A 36 1.49 10.02 10.86
N LEU A 37 0.34 9.34 10.97
CA LEU A 37 -0.97 9.98 10.82
C LEU A 37 -1.14 11.11 11.84
N LYS A 38 -0.82 10.84 13.11
CA LYS A 38 -0.92 11.85 14.19
C LYS A 38 -0.01 13.05 13.96
N GLN A 39 1.24 12.83 13.56
CA GLN A 39 2.21 13.90 13.31
C GLN A 39 1.79 14.81 12.15
N ASN A 40 1.09 14.26 11.16
CA ASN A 40 0.61 14.99 10.00
C ASN A 40 -0.86 15.47 10.14
N GLY A 41 -1.50 15.25 11.30
CA GLY A 41 -2.90 15.63 11.52
C GLY A 41 -3.90 14.88 10.65
N LEU A 42 -3.53 13.69 10.17
CA LEU A 42 -4.35 12.86 9.27
C LEU A 42 -5.24 11.91 10.06
N THR A 43 -6.49 11.82 9.65
CA THR A 43 -7.45 10.82 10.11
C THR A 43 -7.44 9.58 9.21
N ILE A 44 -8.17 8.54 9.62
CA ILE A 44 -8.38 7.38 8.74
C ILE A 44 -9.16 7.77 7.48
N ASP A 45 -10.13 8.67 7.60
CA ASP A 45 -10.92 9.12 6.44
C ASP A 45 -10.04 9.86 5.43
N ASP A 46 -9.11 10.69 5.91
CA ASP A 46 -8.12 11.35 5.05
C ASP A 46 -7.24 10.32 4.33
N LEU A 47 -6.79 9.28 5.03
CA LEU A 47 -6.00 8.21 4.44
C LEU A 47 -6.78 7.44 3.35
N LEU A 48 -8.06 7.14 3.59
CA LEU A 48 -8.91 6.47 2.61
C LEU A 48 -9.13 7.36 1.38
N GLN A 49 -9.31 8.66 1.58
CA GLN A 49 -9.45 9.62 0.49
C GLN A 49 -8.16 9.69 -0.34
N ILE A 50 -6.99 9.77 0.30
CA ILE A 50 -5.68 9.73 -0.38
C ILE A 50 -5.55 8.47 -1.24
N LEU A 51 -5.85 7.29 -0.67
CA LEU A 51 -5.81 6.02 -1.40
C LEU A 51 -6.81 5.98 -2.57
N PHE A 52 -7.96 6.64 -2.41
CA PHE A 52 -8.98 6.74 -3.45
C PHE A 52 -8.54 7.64 -4.61
N ASP A 53 -7.76 8.68 -4.32
CA ASP A 53 -7.30 9.67 -5.30
C ASP A 53 -6.03 9.24 -6.06
N LEU A 54 -5.34 8.18 -5.61
CA LEU A 54 -4.14 7.65 -6.27
C LEU A 54 -4.34 7.41 -7.77
N SER A 55 -3.32 7.78 -8.53
CA SER A 55 -3.20 7.64 -9.96
C SER A 55 -1.93 6.84 -10.33
N PRO A 56 -1.76 6.40 -11.58
CA PRO A 56 -0.52 5.77 -12.02
C PRO A 56 0.71 6.67 -11.89
N ASP A 57 0.54 8.00 -11.89
CA ASP A 57 1.64 8.95 -11.75
C ASP A 57 2.20 9.00 -10.32
N ASP A 58 1.41 8.56 -9.33
CA ASP A 58 1.82 8.42 -7.93
C ASP A 58 2.64 7.13 -7.68
N TYR A 59 2.81 6.30 -8.72
CA TYR A 59 3.62 5.08 -8.62
C TYR A 59 5.12 5.41 -8.64
N LEU A 60 5.75 5.33 -7.46
CA LEU A 60 7.18 5.58 -7.30
C LEU A 60 8.04 4.34 -7.56
N SER A 61 7.68 3.22 -6.96
CA SER A 61 8.44 1.96 -7.05
C SER A 61 7.51 0.76 -7.00
N GLY A 62 7.97 -0.36 -7.56
CA GLY A 62 7.25 -1.62 -7.48
C GLY A 62 7.22 -2.21 -6.08
N PRO A 63 6.37 -3.23 -5.90
CA PRO A 63 6.36 -3.99 -4.66
C PRO A 63 7.78 -4.51 -4.39
N GLU A 64 8.29 -4.21 -3.20
CA GLU A 64 9.53 -4.83 -2.72
C GLU A 64 9.26 -6.32 -2.52
N ASN A 65 10.24 -7.17 -2.86
CA ASN A 65 10.16 -8.58 -2.53
C ASN A 65 10.12 -8.71 -1.01
N ASP A 66 9.15 -9.46 -0.48
CA ASP A 66 9.21 -9.92 0.91
C ASP A 66 10.44 -10.83 1.04
N ILE A 67 11.56 -10.29 1.51
CA ILE A 67 12.73 -11.08 1.88
C ILE A 67 12.35 -11.86 3.15
N ASN A 68 11.65 -12.97 2.99
CA ASN A 68 11.60 -14.05 3.97
C ASN A 68 12.77 -15.00 3.72
N ILE A 69 14.00 -14.51 3.78
CA ILE A 69 15.14 -15.40 4.02
C ILE A 69 15.23 -15.51 5.53
N ILE A 70 14.51 -16.48 6.10
CA ILE A 70 14.92 -17.08 7.36
C ILE A 70 16.28 -17.70 7.03
N SER A 71 17.36 -16.98 7.31
CA SER A 71 18.70 -17.54 7.27
C SER A 71 18.75 -18.57 8.39
N PHE A 72 18.48 -19.84 8.05
CA PHE A 72 18.92 -20.95 8.85
C PHE A 72 20.45 -20.86 8.88
N HIS A 73 21.00 -20.38 9.99
CA HIS A 73 22.38 -20.65 10.33
C HIS A 73 22.47 -22.15 10.58
N GLU A 74 22.85 -22.91 9.56
CA GLU A 74 23.50 -24.20 9.76
C GLU A 74 24.84 -23.91 10.43
N ASN A 75 24.92 -24.17 11.73
CA ASN A 75 26.18 -24.34 12.42
C ASN A 75 26.63 -25.77 12.13
N GLU A 76 27.60 -25.93 11.22
CA GLU A 76 28.55 -27.05 11.26
C GLU A 76 29.79 -26.64 12.07
#